data_AF-A0A5A9YQS0-F1
#
_entry.id   AF-A0A5A9YQS0-F1
#
_cell.length_a   1.000
_cell.length_b   1.000
_cell.length_c   1.000
_cell.angle_alpha   90.00
_cell.angle_beta   90.00
_cell.angle_gamma   90.00
#
_symmetry.space_group_name_H-M   'P 1'
#
loop_
_entity.id
_entity.type
_entity.pdbx_description
1 polymer ?
#
loop_
_entity_poly.entity_id
_entity_poly.type
_entity_poly.pdbx_seq_one_letter_code
_entity_poly.pdbx_strand_id
1 'polypeptide(L)' 'QLPPFPMSLEEQRAFLGFAERGAALSSARREELAGILAEPLGVEPVRAQAEINGIARGFLGLRQESA' A
#
# COMPACT_ATOMS: atom_id res chain seq x y z
N GLN A 1 -5.70 8.54 -0.30
CA GLN A 1 -4.65 8.90 -1.27
C GLN A 1 -4.77 7.98 -2.46
N LEU A 2 -4.51 8.45 -3.68
CA LEU A 2 -4.49 7.61 -4.88
C LEU A 2 -3.04 7.30 -5.27
N PRO A 3 -2.77 6.15 -5.89
CA PRO A 3 -1.42 5.84 -6.36
C PRO A 3 -0.97 6.85 -7.42
N PRO A 4 0.33 7.21 -7.49
CA PRO A 4 0.83 8.21 -8.44
C PRO A 4 0.91 7.69 -9.89
N PHE A 5 0.55 6.44 -10.13
CA PHE A 5 0.53 5.79 -11.45
C PHE A 5 -0.64 4.80 -11.55
N PRO A 6 -1.04 4.41 -12.78
CA PRO A 6 -2.04 3.38 -12.97
C PRO A 6 -1.61 2.05 -12.36
N MET A 7 -2.48 1.42 -11.57
CA MET A 7 -2.25 0.09 -10.99
C MET A 7 -3.26 -0.91 -11.53
N SER A 8 -2.78 -2.11 -11.89
CA SER A 8 -3.62 -3.26 -12.16
C SER A 8 -4.43 -3.68 -10.93
N LEU A 9 -5.51 -4.42 -11.15
CA LEU A 9 -6.34 -4.92 -10.06
C LEU A 9 -5.56 -5.85 -9.10
N GLU A 10 -4.57 -6.58 -9.61
CA GLU A 10 -3.71 -7.44 -8.81
C GLU A 10 -2.84 -6.62 -7.86
N GLU A 11 -2.19 -5.57 -8.36
CA GLU A 11 -1.37 -4.67 -7.53
C GLU A 11 -2.22 -3.97 -6.46
N GLN A 12 -3.43 -3.51 -6.81
CA GLN A 12 -4.35 -2.91 -5.86
C GLN A 12 -4.71 -3.90 -4.74
N ARG A 13 -4.98 -5.17 -5.08
CA ARG A 13 -5.24 -6.25 -4.11
C ARG A 13 -4.02 -6.54 -3.24
N ALA A 14 -2.81 -6.47 -3.79
CA ALA A 14 -1.58 -6.65 -3.02
C ALA A 14 -1.43 -5.55 -1.94
N PHE A 15 -1.69 -4.29 -2.31
CA PHE A 15 -1.65 -3.16 -1.37
C PHE A 15 -2.71 -3.30 -0.27
N LEU A 16 -3.94 -3.67 -0.64
CA LEU A 16 -5.02 -3.95 0.33
C LEU A 16 -4.64 -5.11 1.26
N GLY A 17 -4.15 -6.22 0.71
CA GLY A 17 -3.75 -7.39 1.49
C GLY A 17 -2.58 -7.11 2.44
N PHE A 18 -1.62 -6.28 2.04
CA PHE A 18 -0.55 -5.81 2.91
C PHE A 18 -1.10 -4.95 4.06
N ALA A 19 -2.01 -4.01 3.78
CA ALA A 19 -2.60 -3.14 4.80
C ALA A 19 -3.48 -3.92 5.80
N GLU A 20 -4.24 -4.91 5.34
CA GLU A 20 -5.13 -5.73 6.16
C GLU A 20 -4.38 -6.74 7.04
N ARG A 21 -3.35 -7.40 6.48
CA ARG A 21 -2.65 -8.52 7.16
C ARG A 21 -1.27 -8.15 7.69
N GLY A 22 -0.76 -6.96 7.37
CA GLY A 22 0.56 -6.51 7.80
C GLY A 22 0.75 -6.50 9.31
N ALA A 23 -0.32 -6.31 10.09
CA ALA A 23 -0.28 -6.37 11.55
C ALA A 23 0.15 -7.75 12.10
N ALA A 24 -0.02 -8.84 11.33
CA ALA A 24 0.45 -10.17 11.70
C ALA A 24 1.95 -10.40 11.43
N LEU A 25 2.60 -9.48 10.71
CA LEU A 25 4.03 -9.50 10.44
C LEU A 25 4.80 -8.68 11.48
N SER A 26 6.05 -9.08 11.74
CA SER A 26 6.97 -8.25 12.54
C SER A 26 7.18 -6.88 11.89
N SER A 27 7.59 -5.88 12.67
CA SER A 27 7.94 -4.55 12.15
C SER A 27 9.02 -4.64 11.08
N ALA A 28 10.13 -5.33 11.38
CA ALA A 28 11.24 -5.52 10.44
C ALA A 28 10.79 -6.14 9.10
N ARG A 29 9.89 -7.14 9.14
CA ARG A 29 9.39 -7.77 7.91
C ARG A 29 8.47 -6.83 7.13
N ARG A 30 7.66 -6.00 7.80
CA ARG A 30 6.85 -4.99 7.13
C ARG A 30 7.71 -3.92 6.47
N GLU A 31 8.73 -3.45 7.17
CA GLU A 31 9.67 -2.45 6.68
C GLU A 31 10.44 -2.96 5.46
N GLU A 32 10.94 -4.20 5.51
CA GLU A 32 11.60 -4.87 4.37
C GLU A 32 10.67 -4.92 3.15
N LEU A 33 9.46 -5.46 3.32
CA LEU A 33 8.51 -5.62 2.22
C LEU A 33 8.04 -4.28 1.65
N ALA A 34 7.79 -3.29 2.49
CA ALA A 34 7.42 -1.95 2.05
C ALA A 34 8.60 -1.26 1.33
N GLY A 35 9.83 -1.46 1.81
CA GLY A 35 11.04 -0.89 1.24
C GLY A 35 11.29 -1.32 -0.21
N ILE A 36 10.89 -2.53 -0.61
CA ILE A 36 10.94 -2.99 -2.00
C ILE A 36 10.16 -2.06 -2.95
N LEU A 37 9.07 -1.47 -2.45
CA LEU A 37 8.21 -0.59 -3.23
C LEU A 37 8.53 0.90 -3.07
N ALA A 38 9.56 1.26 -2.31
CA ALA A 38 9.90 2.66 -2.04
C ALA A 38 10.28 3.43 -3.33
N GLU A 39 11.16 2.85 -4.14
CA GLU A 39 11.61 3.42 -5.41
C GLU A 39 10.47 3.58 -6.43
N PRO A 40 9.64 2.56 -6.74
CA PRO A 40 8.53 2.74 -7.67
C PRO A 40 7.46 3.70 -7.15
N LEU A 41 7.31 3.85 -5.83
CA LEU A 41 6.41 4.84 -5.20
C LEU A 41 7.00 6.25 -5.14
N GLY A 42 8.29 6.42 -5.47
CA GLY A 42 8.97 7.72 -5.41
C GLY A 42 9.13 8.28 -3.99
N VAL A 43 9.29 7.41 -2.99
CA VAL A 43 9.41 7.80 -1.58
C VAL A 43 10.59 7.14 -0.89
N GLU A 44 11.05 7.75 0.21
CA GLU A 44 12.06 7.15 1.07
C GLU A 44 11.59 5.81 1.65
N PRO A 45 12.45 4.79 1.81
CA PRO A 45 12.07 3.47 2.33
C PRO A 45 11.32 3.51 3.66
N VAL A 46 11.72 4.43 4.55
CA VAL A 46 11.06 4.64 5.85
C VAL A 46 9.61 5.13 5.74
N ARG A 47 9.25 5.75 4.60
CA ARG A 47 7.89 6.23 4.32
C ARG A 47 7.03 5.23 3.57
N ALA A 48 7.64 4.25 2.89
CA ALA A 48 6.94 3.35 1.99
C ALA A 48 5.75 2.62 2.65
N GLN A 49 5.89 2.17 3.90
CA GLN A 49 4.78 1.51 4.61
C GLN A 49 3.59 2.46 4.82
N ALA A 50 3.85 3.72 5.17
CA ALA A 50 2.79 4.71 5.37
C ALA A 50 2.08 5.04 4.04
N GLU A 51 2.85 5.17 2.97
CA GLU A 51 2.33 5.42 1.62
C GLU A 51 1.44 4.28 1.11
N ILE A 52 1.90 3.02 1.23
CA ILE A 52 1.12 1.83 0.85
C ILE A 52 -0.22 1.82 1.60
N ASN A 53 -0.22 2.10 2.91
CA ASN A 53 -1.44 2.15 3.72
C ASN A 53 -2.36 3.31 3.31
N GLY A 54 -1.79 4.47 2.95
CA GLY A 54 -2.55 5.63 2.47
C GLY A 54 -3.26 5.36 1.14
N ILE A 55 -2.58 4.65 0.23
CA ILE A 55 -3.11 4.20 -1.06
C ILE A 55 -4.20 3.15 -0.86
N ALA A 56 -3.96 2.13 -0.02
CA ALA A 56 -4.95 1.09 0.30
C ALA A 56 -6.26 1.67 0.86
N ARG A 57 -6.18 2.67 1.76
CA ARG A 57 -7.36 3.39 2.26
C ARG A 57 -8.09 4.17 1.17
N GLY A 58 -7.37 4.71 0.18
CA GLY A 58 -7.97 5.36 -0.98
C GLY A 58 -8.85 4.40 -1.78
N PHE A 59 -8.39 3.17 -2.01
CA PHE A 59 -9.20 2.14 -2.70
C PHE A 59 -10.45 1.72 -1.92
N LEU A 60 -10.39 1.72 -0.59
CA LEU A 60 -11.56 1.45 0.24
C LEU A 60 -12.60 2.57 0.13
N GLY A 61 -12.18 3.83 0.12
CA GLY A 61 -13.08 4.98 -0.08
C GLY A 61 -13.80 4.94 -1.43
N LEU A 62 -13.05 4.72 -2.53
CA LEU A 62 -13.62 4.64 -3.88
C LEU A 62 -14.68 3.54 -4.04
N ARG A 63 -14.52 2.41 -3.34
CA ARG A 63 -15.49 1.32 -3.35
C ARG A 63 -16.81 1.68 -2.66
N GLN A 64 -16.77 2.55 -1.65
CA GLN A 64 -17.96 2.98 -0.92
C GLN A 64 -18.77 4.00 -1.73
N GLU A 65 -18.14 4.79 -2.60
CA GLU A 65 -18.82 5.75 -3.48
C GLU A 65 -19.53 5.08 -4.67
N SER A 66 -19.20 3.81 -4.96
CA SER A 66 -19.79 3.03 -6.06
C SER A 66 -20.95 2.12 -5.63
N ALA A 67 -21.37 2.17 -4.36
CA ALA A 67 -22.43 1.36 -3.74
C ALA A 67 -23.62 2.24 -3.37
#